data_AF-A0A8C5A638-F1
#
_entry.id   AF-A0A8C5A638-F1
#
_cell.length_a   1.000
_cell.length_b   1.000
_cell.length_c   1.000
_cell.angle_alpha   90.00
_cell.angle_beta   90.00
_cell.angle_gamma   90.00
#
_symmetry.space_group_name_H-M   'P 1'
#
loop_
_entity.id
_entity.type
_entity.pdbx_description
1 polymer ?
#
loop_
_entity_poly.entity_id
_entity_poly.type
_entity_poly.pdbx_seq_one_letter_code
_entity_poly.pdbx_strand_id
1 'polypeptide(L)'
;MTSYSYCPRLSPFSFSIIFKLSFFLSLLSRDDLPDLHFVLQGRSPHLQRLYPLLCLGFTCNIILNGLLLLSSYNAKHTFINPVGEHFLISLVVIAIRNGGVLLFRGLCVNVLNHNQSSVRGEVGKDAVTVFYEKVTALTGDQPPVVMSHKELHFVHIRQGGLYWVVTTTADSSPFTLVEFLNRLTTLIKDYCGSLSEKSVRMNFALIYELLDEVVDNGYIQTTSTDILKNFIQTEAVTSKPFSLFDLSNVGLFGAETQQSKVAPSAAAARPIMSSRGDQGGKSEIFVDVVERMSVVIGSNGVLMKVDVEGQIRVKCYMPSCLGYGAAVRVDECSFHQAVKLDEFDQHRILKVCPSQGEHVVMQYLLSDELPSAPPFRLFPTIERDNGGRLLMYLKLRCDLPPKSSAINVSVTVPVPKGSLSLSQELSSPDQKAELRAETRAVHWDIPRFPGGAQLSALFKLEVPGLSSASMMEVGPVGLSFELPKYTCTGLQIRFLRLTPVQAGSSQRWVRYVTHSDSYTIRI
;
A
#
# COMPACT_ATOMS: atom_id res chain seq x y z
N MET A 1 3.26 60.35 -28.04
CA MET A 1 3.50 60.48 -26.59
C MET A 1 2.41 59.69 -25.87
N THR A 2 2.73 58.48 -25.41
CA THR A 2 1.88 57.64 -24.56
C THR A 2 2.46 57.65 -23.15
N SER A 3 1.64 57.97 -22.15
CA SER A 3 1.97 57.85 -20.73
C SER A 3 1.41 56.55 -20.18
N TYR A 4 2.27 55.73 -19.59
CA TYR A 4 1.91 54.53 -18.82
C TYR A 4 1.63 54.91 -17.36
N SER A 5 0.44 54.56 -16.87
CA SER A 5 0.09 54.64 -15.45
C SER A 5 0.30 53.27 -14.79
N TYR A 6 1.19 53.22 -13.80
CA TYR A 6 1.52 52.03 -13.00
C TYR A 6 0.31 51.56 -12.16
N CYS A 7 -0.01 50.26 -12.24
CA CYS A 7 -0.95 49.59 -11.33
C CYS A 7 -0.15 48.93 -10.19
N PRO A 8 -0.51 49.10 -8.90
CA PRO A 8 0.31 48.63 -7.78
C PRO A 8 0.24 47.10 -7.64
N ARG A 9 1.40 46.46 -7.43
CA ARG A 9 1.53 45.02 -7.17
C ARG A 9 0.87 44.65 -5.84
N LEU A 10 -0.18 43.84 -5.88
CA LEU A 10 -0.73 43.16 -4.70
C LEU A 10 0.25 42.06 -4.24
N SER A 11 0.40 41.90 -2.92
CA SER A 11 1.30 40.90 -2.34
C SER A 11 0.75 39.47 -2.52
N PRO A 12 1.61 38.43 -2.51
CA PRO A 12 1.19 37.03 -2.67
C PRO A 12 0.15 36.58 -1.62
N PHE A 13 0.16 37.23 -0.46
CA PHE A 13 -0.78 36.99 0.64
C PHE A 13 -2.22 37.39 0.27
N SER A 14 -2.39 38.47 -0.49
CA SER A 14 -3.71 38.95 -0.95
C SER A 14 -4.32 38.03 -2.01
N PHE A 15 -3.50 37.38 -2.85
CA PHE A 15 -3.96 36.42 -3.86
C PHE A 15 -4.52 35.13 -3.23
N SER A 16 -3.86 34.62 -2.18
CA SER A 16 -4.33 33.40 -1.48
C SER A 16 -5.69 33.62 -0.79
N ILE A 17 -5.93 34.81 -0.23
CA ILE A 17 -7.19 35.17 0.43
C ILE A 17 -8.34 35.28 -0.59
N ILE A 18 -8.09 35.89 -1.74
CA ILE A 18 -9.11 36.07 -2.80
C ILE A 18 -9.49 34.70 -3.41
N PHE A 19 -8.52 33.81 -3.63
CA PHE A 19 -8.78 32.46 -4.15
C PHE A 19 -9.55 31.59 -3.14
N LYS A 20 -9.21 31.69 -1.85
CA LYS A 20 -9.92 30.99 -0.76
C LYS A 20 -11.35 31.53 -0.55
N LEU A 21 -11.57 32.83 -0.67
CA LEU A 21 -12.93 33.40 -0.62
C LEU A 21 -13.77 32.97 -1.82
N SER A 22 -13.18 32.93 -3.02
CA SER A 22 -13.89 32.51 -4.23
C SER A 22 -14.29 31.02 -4.18
N PHE A 23 -13.44 30.17 -3.58
CA PHE A 23 -13.76 28.76 -3.34
C PHE A 23 -14.82 28.56 -2.25
N PHE A 24 -14.76 29.34 -1.16
CA PHE A 24 -15.76 29.27 -0.09
C PHE A 24 -17.15 29.77 -0.56
N LEU A 25 -17.18 30.79 -1.42
CA LEU A 25 -18.41 31.33 -2.03
C LEU A 25 -18.99 30.41 -3.11
N SER A 26 -18.17 29.57 -3.76
CA SER A 26 -18.67 28.57 -4.73
C SER A 26 -19.30 27.33 -4.08
N LEU A 27 -19.21 27.20 -2.75
CA LEU A 27 -19.76 26.08 -1.98
C LEU A 27 -21.13 26.38 -1.33
N LEU A 28 -21.62 27.62 -1.43
CA LEU A 28 -22.91 28.04 -0.86
C LEU A 28 -24.03 27.90 -1.90
N SER A 29 -25.15 27.29 -1.53
CA SER A 29 -26.36 27.29 -2.36
C SER A 29 -27.08 28.63 -2.24
N ARG A 30 -27.91 28.97 -3.23
CA ARG A 30 -28.71 30.22 -3.25
C ARG A 30 -29.64 30.36 -2.04
N ASP A 31 -29.91 29.26 -1.33
CA ASP A 31 -30.80 29.18 -0.18
C ASP A 31 -30.12 29.50 1.17
N ASP A 32 -28.79 29.60 1.22
CA ASP A 32 -28.00 29.85 2.46
C ASP A 32 -27.76 31.35 2.77
N LEU A 33 -28.30 32.25 1.94
CA LEU A 33 -28.11 33.71 2.04
C LEU A 33 -28.68 34.41 3.30
N PRO A 34 -29.77 33.95 3.95
CA PRO A 34 -30.29 34.61 5.16
C PRO A 34 -29.39 34.41 6.39
N ASP A 35 -28.68 33.28 6.47
CA ASP A 35 -27.83 32.93 7.64
C ASP A 35 -26.47 33.65 7.62
N LEU A 36 -26.00 34.05 6.44
CA LEU A 36 -24.76 34.82 6.29
C LEU A 36 -24.88 36.24 6.88
N HIS A 37 -26.09 36.82 6.87
CA HIS A 37 -26.37 38.13 7.46
C HIS A 37 -26.24 38.11 8.99
N PHE A 38 -26.60 36.98 9.63
CA PHE A 38 -26.47 36.80 11.08
C PHE A 38 -25.03 36.54 11.53
N VAL A 39 -24.25 35.82 10.72
CA VAL A 39 -22.83 35.51 11.02
C VAL A 39 -21.93 36.75 10.86
N LEU A 40 -22.24 37.65 9.92
CA LEU A 40 -21.45 38.85 9.66
C LEU A 40 -21.75 40.03 10.61
N GLN A 41 -22.88 40.00 11.33
CA GLN A 41 -23.19 41.02 12.34
C GLN A 41 -22.28 40.96 13.58
N GLY A 42 -21.55 39.86 13.78
CA GLY A 42 -20.65 39.66 14.91
C GLY A 42 -19.17 39.99 14.66
N ARG A 43 -18.75 40.42 13.45
CA ARG A 43 -17.32 40.64 13.14
C ARG A 43 -17.04 41.89 12.29
N SER A 44 -16.11 42.70 12.81
CA SER A 44 -15.34 43.82 12.21
C SER A 44 -16.05 44.75 11.20
N PRO A 45 -16.09 46.08 11.44
CA PRO A 45 -16.76 47.06 10.57
C PRO A 45 -16.17 47.16 9.14
N HIS A 46 -15.01 46.54 8.86
CA HIS A 46 -14.44 46.44 7.51
C HIS A 46 -15.17 45.44 6.60
N LEU A 47 -15.78 44.39 7.15
CA LEU A 47 -16.51 43.37 6.38
C LEU A 47 -17.90 43.83 5.92
N GLN A 48 -18.57 44.68 6.71
CA GLN A 48 -19.88 45.23 6.35
C GLN A 48 -19.84 46.17 5.13
N ARG A 49 -18.70 46.82 4.86
CA ARG A 49 -18.52 47.71 3.69
C ARG A 49 -18.32 46.95 2.37
N LEU A 50 -18.04 45.65 2.41
CA LEU A 50 -17.78 44.81 1.23
C LEU A 50 -19.04 44.12 0.70
N TYR A 51 -20.14 44.11 1.46
CA TYR A 51 -21.39 43.44 1.09
C TYR A 51 -22.01 43.96 -0.23
N PRO A 52 -22.03 45.28 -0.53
CA PRO A 52 -22.55 45.77 -1.81
C PRO A 52 -21.65 45.39 -3.01
N LEU A 53 -20.34 45.24 -2.80
CA LEU A 53 -19.36 44.86 -3.82
C LEU A 53 -19.41 43.36 -4.16
N LEU A 54 -19.75 42.52 -3.18
CA LEU A 54 -19.95 41.07 -3.36
C LEU A 54 -21.18 40.76 -4.23
N CYS A 55 -22.26 41.54 -4.12
CA CYS A 55 -23.45 41.39 -4.97
C CYS A 55 -23.20 41.83 -6.43
N LEU A 56 -22.33 42.81 -6.66
CA LEU A 56 -21.92 43.26 -8.00
C LEU A 56 -20.90 42.32 -8.68
N GLY A 57 -20.19 41.48 -7.91
CA GLY A 57 -19.17 40.55 -8.42
C GLY A 57 -19.71 39.32 -9.17
N PHE A 58 -21.01 39.02 -9.08
CA PHE A 58 -21.61 37.86 -9.74
C PHE A 58 -21.69 37.98 -11.28
N THR A 59 -21.72 39.21 -11.81
CA THR A 59 -21.80 39.45 -13.27
C THR A 59 -20.43 39.68 -13.93
N CYS A 60 -19.37 39.99 -13.18
CA CYS A 60 -18.05 40.31 -13.74
C CYS A 60 -17.04 39.14 -13.75
N ASN A 61 -17.38 38.00 -13.14
CA ASN A 61 -16.47 36.86 -12.91
C ASN A 61 -16.06 36.08 -14.19
N ILE A 62 -16.69 36.35 -15.33
CA ILE A 62 -16.39 35.64 -16.60
C ILE A 62 -15.19 36.25 -17.33
N ILE A 63 -14.94 37.56 -17.20
CA ILE A 63 -13.94 38.27 -18.00
C ILE A 63 -12.56 38.30 -17.30
N LEU A 64 -12.53 38.40 -15.97
CA LEU A 64 -11.28 38.46 -15.21
C LEU A 64 -10.54 37.10 -15.15
N ASN A 65 -11.28 35.98 -15.12
CA ASN A 65 -10.70 34.63 -15.12
C ASN A 65 -9.96 34.33 -16.44
N GLY A 66 -10.41 34.87 -17.57
CA GLY A 66 -9.73 34.70 -18.87
C GLY A 66 -8.37 35.38 -18.96
N LEU A 67 -8.22 36.58 -18.35
CA LEU A 67 -6.99 37.37 -18.42
C LEU A 67 -5.90 36.91 -17.44
N LEU A 68 -6.26 36.33 -16.29
CA LEU A 68 -5.29 35.77 -15.33
C LEU A 68 -4.71 34.42 -15.81
N LEU A 69 -5.48 33.63 -16.57
CA LEU A 69 -5.03 32.36 -17.17
C LEU A 69 -3.92 32.56 -18.21
N LEU A 70 -4.00 33.62 -19.03
CA LEU A 70 -2.99 33.94 -20.05
C LEU A 70 -1.63 34.35 -19.45
N SER A 71 -1.62 34.95 -18.26
CA SER A 71 -0.39 35.34 -17.57
C SER A 71 0.32 34.14 -16.89
N SER A 72 -0.45 33.20 -16.33
CA SER A 72 0.09 31.98 -15.71
C SER A 72 0.62 30.97 -16.75
N TYR A 73 0.01 30.93 -17.94
CA TYR A 73 0.42 30.06 -19.06
C TYR A 73 1.83 30.39 -19.58
N ASN A 74 2.21 31.68 -19.65
CA ASN A 74 3.52 32.09 -20.14
C ASN A 74 4.68 31.91 -19.13
N ALA A 75 4.40 31.69 -17.83
CA ALA A 75 5.44 31.56 -16.81
C ALA A 75 5.94 30.11 -16.62
N LYS A 76 5.13 29.10 -16.95
CA LYS A 76 5.48 27.67 -16.75
C LYS A 76 6.29 27.05 -17.90
N HIS A 77 6.45 27.72 -19.03
CA HIS A 77 7.02 27.11 -20.26
C HIS A 77 8.55 27.23 -20.44
N THR A 78 9.33 27.52 -19.40
CA THR A 78 10.78 27.77 -19.56
C THR A 78 11.69 26.58 -19.24
N PHE A 79 11.18 25.40 -18.89
CA PHE A 79 12.01 24.21 -18.66
C PHE A 79 11.33 22.95 -19.19
N ILE A 80 11.55 22.64 -20.47
CA ILE A 80 11.27 21.31 -21.03
C ILE A 80 12.55 20.78 -21.66
N ASN A 81 12.97 19.62 -21.17
CA ASN A 81 14.10 18.82 -21.61
C ASN A 81 13.73 18.11 -22.92
N PRO A 82 14.55 18.10 -23.99
CA PRO A 82 14.10 17.70 -25.31
C PRO A 82 14.49 16.25 -25.65
N VAL A 83 14.00 15.24 -24.91
CA VAL A 83 13.99 13.84 -25.38
C VAL A 83 12.88 13.09 -24.65
N GLY A 84 11.77 12.77 -25.32
CA GLY A 84 10.71 11.95 -24.74
C GLY A 84 9.53 11.79 -25.68
N GLU A 85 9.29 10.55 -26.12
CA GLU A 85 8.16 10.13 -26.93
C GLU A 85 6.82 10.49 -26.26
N HIS A 86 5.82 10.83 -27.08
CA HIS A 86 4.53 11.34 -26.64
C HIS A 86 3.61 10.21 -26.14
N PHE A 87 3.24 10.21 -24.84
CA PHE A 87 2.31 9.23 -24.26
C PHE A 87 1.12 9.92 -23.58
N LEU A 88 -0.11 9.46 -23.85
CA LEU A 88 -1.37 10.09 -23.41
C LEU A 88 -2.11 9.18 -22.41
N ILE A 89 -2.36 9.67 -21.19
CA ILE A 89 -2.91 8.87 -20.07
C ILE A 89 -4.14 9.55 -19.46
N SER A 90 -5.22 8.80 -19.21
CA SER A 90 -6.33 9.21 -18.32
C SER A 90 -6.30 8.38 -17.04
N LEU A 91 -6.07 9.00 -15.88
CA LEU A 91 -6.04 8.27 -14.61
C LEU A 91 -7.46 8.18 -14.00
N VAL A 92 -7.91 6.97 -13.68
CA VAL A 92 -9.21 6.73 -13.03
C VAL A 92 -8.99 5.80 -11.85
N VAL A 93 -8.85 6.33 -10.63
CA VAL A 93 -8.68 5.49 -9.45
C VAL A 93 -10.02 4.86 -9.05
N ILE A 94 -10.16 3.54 -9.19
CA ILE A 94 -11.41 2.81 -8.87
C ILE A 94 -11.21 1.92 -7.64
N ALA A 95 -11.68 2.36 -6.48
CA ALA A 95 -11.78 1.50 -5.29
C ALA A 95 -12.95 0.50 -5.42
N ILE A 96 -12.67 -0.79 -5.70
CA ILE A 96 -13.70 -1.85 -5.72
C ILE A 96 -13.59 -2.73 -4.48
N ARG A 97 -14.72 -3.01 -3.82
CA ARG A 97 -14.87 -4.01 -2.75
C ARG A 97 -15.75 -5.17 -3.21
N ASN A 98 -15.45 -6.39 -2.74
CA ASN A 98 -16.33 -7.55 -2.78
C ASN A 98 -17.78 -7.16 -2.39
N GLY A 99 -18.67 -7.13 -3.40
CA GLY A 99 -20.11 -6.91 -3.24
C GLY A 99 -20.59 -5.46 -3.20
N GLY A 100 -19.73 -4.46 -3.43
CA GLY A 100 -20.15 -3.06 -3.49
C GLY A 100 -19.10 -2.12 -4.09
N VAL A 101 -19.54 -1.25 -5.01
CA VAL A 101 -18.69 -0.20 -5.58
C VAL A 101 -18.61 0.94 -4.57
N LEU A 102 -17.47 1.10 -3.91
CA LEU A 102 -17.13 2.38 -3.29
C LEU A 102 -16.64 3.30 -4.40
N LEU A 103 -17.62 3.79 -5.17
CA LEU A 103 -17.45 4.88 -6.10
C LEU A 103 -17.07 6.09 -5.24
N PHE A 104 -15.77 6.33 -5.09
CA PHE A 104 -15.32 7.70 -4.91
C PHE A 104 -15.64 8.40 -6.22
N ARG A 105 -16.88 8.91 -6.33
CA ARG A 105 -17.31 9.85 -7.39
C ARG A 105 -16.41 11.08 -7.45
N GLY A 106 -15.48 11.24 -6.50
CA GLY A 106 -14.37 12.15 -6.57
C GLY A 106 -13.04 11.45 -6.26
N LEU A 107 -12.52 10.62 -7.16
CA LEU A 107 -11.07 10.44 -7.34
C LEU A 107 -10.70 10.35 -8.84
N CYS A 108 -11.60 10.84 -9.70
CA CYS A 108 -11.25 11.33 -11.02
C CYS A 108 -10.53 12.66 -10.81
N VAL A 109 -9.27 12.74 -11.25
CA VAL A 109 -8.54 14.01 -11.33
C VAL A 109 -9.30 14.91 -12.29
N ASN A 110 -10.00 15.88 -11.72
CA ASN A 110 -10.72 16.91 -12.45
C ASN A 110 -9.83 18.15 -12.49
N VAL A 111 -9.07 18.28 -13.57
CA VAL A 111 -8.55 19.58 -13.99
C VAL A 111 -9.69 20.24 -14.78
N LEU A 112 -10.37 21.18 -14.12
CA LEU A 112 -11.30 22.18 -14.66
C LEU A 112 -12.62 21.67 -15.28
N ASN A 113 -13.72 22.24 -14.76
CA ASN A 113 -15.14 22.11 -15.15
C ASN A 113 -15.93 20.93 -14.56
N HIS A 114 -17.03 21.33 -13.92
CA HIS A 114 -17.99 20.56 -13.13
C HIS A 114 -18.76 19.43 -13.88
N ASN A 115 -18.29 18.95 -15.04
CA ASN A 115 -19.01 18.01 -15.90
C ASN A 115 -18.16 16.93 -16.59
N GLN A 116 -16.86 16.82 -16.31
CA GLN A 116 -15.99 15.80 -16.91
C GLN A 116 -15.38 14.89 -15.83
N SER A 117 -15.29 13.58 -16.11
CA SER A 117 -14.84 12.53 -15.19
C SER A 117 -13.45 11.95 -15.58
N SER A 118 -12.65 12.72 -16.32
CA SER A 118 -11.33 12.31 -16.81
C SER A 118 -10.45 13.55 -16.95
N VAL A 119 -9.13 13.35 -16.76
CA VAL A 119 -8.08 14.38 -16.94
C VAL A 119 -8.17 15.10 -18.30
N ARG A 120 -8.68 14.44 -19.34
CA ARG A 120 -8.93 15.05 -20.67
C ARG A 120 -10.39 15.02 -21.13
N GLY A 121 -11.29 14.40 -20.37
CA GLY A 121 -12.71 14.30 -20.74
C GLY A 121 -13.04 13.36 -21.92
N GLU A 122 -12.05 12.61 -22.45
CA GLU A 122 -12.23 11.68 -23.59
C GLU A 122 -12.88 10.34 -23.19
N VAL A 123 -12.95 10.07 -21.89
CA VAL A 123 -13.49 8.82 -21.35
C VAL A 123 -14.98 8.99 -21.11
N GLY A 124 -15.81 8.14 -21.74
CA GLY A 124 -17.25 8.12 -21.51
C GLY A 124 -17.58 7.94 -20.02
N LYS A 125 -18.67 8.58 -19.55
CA LYS A 125 -19.12 8.58 -18.13
C LYS A 125 -19.28 7.19 -17.49
N ASP A 126 -19.22 6.13 -18.31
CA ASP A 126 -19.48 4.74 -17.94
C ASP A 126 -18.22 3.87 -17.81
N ALA A 127 -17.01 4.41 -18.03
CA ALA A 127 -15.78 3.60 -18.00
C ALA A 127 -15.52 2.91 -16.65
N VAL A 128 -15.95 3.51 -15.54
CA VAL A 128 -15.86 2.92 -14.21
C VAL A 128 -16.78 1.70 -14.08
N THR A 129 -18.02 1.81 -14.55
CA THR A 129 -18.99 0.71 -14.57
C THR A 129 -18.48 -0.42 -15.44
N VAL A 130 -18.02 -0.10 -16.65
CA VAL A 130 -17.46 -1.07 -17.61
C VAL A 130 -16.27 -1.81 -17.01
N PHE A 131 -15.37 -1.12 -16.31
CA PHE A 131 -14.26 -1.77 -15.62
C PHE A 131 -14.75 -2.70 -14.51
N TYR A 132 -15.68 -2.24 -13.67
CA TYR A 132 -16.24 -3.03 -12.57
C TYR A 132 -16.94 -4.31 -13.08
N GLU A 133 -17.79 -4.20 -14.09
CA GLU A 133 -18.46 -5.33 -14.72
C GLU A 133 -17.45 -6.34 -15.27
N LYS A 134 -16.39 -5.85 -15.92
CA LYS A 134 -15.32 -6.71 -16.44
C LYS A 134 -14.57 -7.44 -15.35
N VAL A 135 -14.14 -6.75 -14.30
CA VAL A 135 -13.40 -7.38 -13.20
C VAL A 135 -14.26 -8.40 -12.47
N THR A 136 -15.56 -8.10 -12.29
CA THR A 136 -16.48 -8.98 -11.55
C THR A 136 -17.02 -10.15 -12.38
N ALA A 137 -17.05 -10.02 -13.72
CA ALA A 137 -17.43 -11.12 -14.62
C ALA A 137 -16.34 -12.19 -14.75
N LEU A 138 -15.11 -11.93 -14.29
CA LEU A 138 -14.02 -12.89 -14.36
C LEU A 138 -14.20 -13.98 -13.30
N THR A 139 -14.05 -15.23 -13.74
CA THR A 139 -14.18 -16.43 -12.90
C THR A 139 -12.86 -16.88 -12.27
N GLY A 140 -11.74 -16.24 -12.65
CA GLY A 140 -10.41 -16.53 -12.11
C GLY A 140 -10.06 -15.69 -10.88
N ASP A 141 -9.13 -16.19 -10.06
CA ASP A 141 -8.71 -15.53 -8.81
C ASP A 141 -8.04 -14.16 -9.01
N GLN A 142 -7.49 -13.88 -10.19
CA GLN A 142 -6.86 -12.60 -10.53
C GLN A 142 -7.30 -12.07 -11.90
N PRO A 143 -7.77 -10.81 -11.96
CA PRO A 143 -8.10 -10.18 -13.23
C PRO A 143 -6.84 -9.86 -14.07
N PRO A 144 -6.91 -9.94 -15.41
CA PRO A 144 -5.80 -9.56 -16.28
C PRO A 144 -5.38 -8.11 -16.06
N VAL A 145 -4.08 -7.87 -15.88
CA VAL A 145 -3.51 -6.53 -15.63
C VAL A 145 -3.97 -5.50 -16.67
N VAL A 146 -4.12 -5.92 -17.93
CA VAL A 146 -4.63 -5.10 -19.04
C VAL A 146 -5.93 -5.70 -19.56
N MET A 147 -6.98 -4.88 -19.65
CA MET A 147 -8.25 -5.27 -20.24
C MET A 147 -8.69 -4.24 -21.29
N SER A 148 -9.19 -4.68 -22.43
CA SER A 148 -9.57 -3.78 -23.54
C SER A 148 -11.08 -3.77 -23.75
N HIS A 149 -11.71 -2.60 -23.80
CA HIS A 149 -13.12 -2.42 -24.15
C HIS A 149 -13.25 -1.38 -25.26
N LYS A 150 -13.67 -1.79 -26.46
CA LYS A 150 -13.65 -0.94 -27.65
C LYS A 150 -12.23 -0.38 -27.86
N GLU A 151 -12.08 0.94 -27.92
CA GLU A 151 -10.79 1.64 -28.07
C GLU A 151 -10.16 2.02 -26.72
N LEU A 152 -10.73 1.60 -25.58
CA LEU A 152 -10.22 1.91 -24.24
C LEU A 152 -9.49 0.72 -23.64
N HIS A 153 -8.27 0.94 -23.20
CA HIS A 153 -7.49 0.00 -22.40
C HIS A 153 -7.53 0.39 -20.92
N PHE A 154 -7.82 -0.58 -20.07
CA PHE A 154 -7.77 -0.48 -18.62
C PHE A 154 -6.51 -1.21 -18.12
N VAL A 155 -5.56 -0.46 -17.58
CA VAL A 155 -4.37 -1.01 -16.93
C VAL A 155 -4.55 -0.84 -15.43
N HIS A 156 -4.37 -1.90 -14.64
CA HIS A 156 -4.62 -1.81 -13.22
C HIS A 156 -3.66 -2.63 -12.35
N ILE A 157 -3.57 -2.22 -11.08
CA ILE A 157 -2.93 -3.00 -10.01
C ILE A 157 -3.89 -3.12 -8.81
N ARG A 158 -3.65 -4.11 -7.96
CA ARG A 158 -4.40 -4.30 -6.71
C ARG A 158 -3.47 -4.12 -5.51
N GLN A 159 -3.70 -3.07 -4.71
CA GLN A 159 -2.91 -2.79 -3.51
C GLN A 159 -3.79 -2.21 -2.40
N GLY A 160 -3.53 -2.58 -1.13
CA GLY A 160 -4.28 -2.08 0.03
C GLY A 160 -5.77 -2.47 0.03
N GLY A 161 -6.12 -3.55 -0.68
CA GLY A 161 -7.51 -3.96 -0.89
C GLY A 161 -8.26 -3.13 -1.93
N LEU A 162 -7.58 -2.25 -2.67
CA LEU A 162 -8.15 -1.34 -3.66
C LEU A 162 -7.62 -1.69 -5.06
N TYR A 163 -8.42 -1.38 -6.09
CA TYR A 163 -7.96 -1.36 -7.47
C TYR A 163 -7.48 0.05 -7.81
N TRP A 164 -6.35 0.13 -8.51
CA TRP A 164 -5.80 1.39 -9.02
C TRP A 164 -5.74 1.25 -10.52
N VAL A 165 -6.44 2.12 -11.25
CA VAL A 165 -6.71 1.92 -12.67
C VAL A 165 -6.28 3.15 -13.47
N VAL A 166 -5.66 2.90 -14.60
CA VAL A 166 -5.40 3.88 -15.64
C VAL A 166 -6.19 3.48 -16.86
N THR A 167 -6.84 4.45 -17.50
CA THR A 167 -7.43 4.29 -18.81
C THR A 167 -6.58 4.98 -19.87
N THR A 168 -6.39 4.33 -21.02
CA THR A 168 -5.72 4.92 -22.18
C THR A 168 -6.41 4.50 -23.46
N THR A 169 -6.44 5.39 -24.45
CA THR A 169 -6.94 5.17 -25.81
C THR A 169 -5.81 4.95 -26.82
N ALA A 170 -4.56 5.15 -26.40
CA ALA A 170 -3.37 5.09 -27.23
C ALA A 170 -2.54 3.82 -26.92
N ASP A 171 -1.60 3.50 -27.80
CA ASP A 171 -0.57 2.45 -27.65
C ASP A 171 0.49 2.82 -26.59
N SER A 172 0.05 3.28 -25.41
CA SER A 172 0.94 3.53 -24.28
C SER A 172 1.44 2.19 -23.74
N SER A 173 2.74 2.08 -23.49
CA SER A 173 3.32 0.87 -22.91
C SER A 173 2.62 0.53 -21.58
N PRO A 174 1.95 -0.63 -21.45
CA PRO A 174 1.31 -1.03 -20.22
C PRO A 174 2.29 -1.10 -19.04
N PHE A 175 3.56 -1.39 -19.31
CA PHE A 175 4.61 -1.43 -18.30
C PHE A 175 4.84 -0.07 -17.63
N THR A 176 4.85 1.02 -18.42
CA THR A 176 4.98 2.38 -17.88
C THR A 176 3.82 2.74 -16.98
N LEU A 177 2.60 2.32 -17.35
CA LEU A 177 1.39 2.57 -16.57
C LEU A 177 1.34 1.76 -15.28
N VAL A 178 1.77 0.50 -15.32
CA VAL A 178 1.89 -0.36 -14.13
C VAL A 178 2.94 0.20 -13.16
N GLU A 179 4.11 0.59 -13.66
CA GLU A 179 5.17 1.21 -12.85
C GLU A 179 4.68 2.51 -12.22
N PHE A 180 4.00 3.35 -13.00
CA PHE A 180 3.39 4.59 -12.50
C PHE A 180 2.40 4.32 -11.37
N LEU A 181 1.48 3.36 -11.54
CA LEU A 181 0.51 2.99 -10.51
C LEU A 181 1.19 2.48 -9.22
N ASN A 182 2.25 1.68 -9.34
CA ASN A 182 3.02 1.20 -8.19
C ASN A 182 3.73 2.35 -7.45
N ARG A 183 4.28 3.34 -8.18
CA ARG A 183 4.87 4.54 -7.57
C ARG A 183 3.83 5.44 -6.93
N LEU A 184 2.69 5.66 -7.58
CA LEU A 184 1.59 6.47 -7.06
C LEU A 184 1.03 5.89 -5.76
N THR A 185 0.81 4.59 -5.69
CA THR A 185 0.34 3.91 -4.47
C THR A 185 1.34 4.01 -3.32
N THR A 186 2.64 3.91 -3.63
CA THR A 186 3.72 4.14 -2.65
C THR A 186 3.72 5.59 -2.16
N LEU A 187 3.60 6.57 -3.06
CA LEU A 187 3.52 7.99 -2.73
C LEU A 187 2.32 8.30 -1.83
N ILE A 188 1.14 7.77 -2.15
CA ILE A 188 -0.07 7.93 -1.32
C ILE A 188 0.13 7.29 0.06
N LYS A 189 0.75 6.10 0.13
CA LYS A 189 1.09 5.46 1.41
C LYS A 189 2.07 6.31 2.22
N ASP A 190 3.02 6.97 1.56
CA ASP A 190 4.03 7.82 2.18
C ASP A 190 3.45 9.11 2.76
N TYR A 191 2.52 9.75 2.04
CA TYR A 191 1.82 10.93 2.53
C TYR A 191 0.71 10.60 3.53
N CYS A 192 -0.06 9.53 3.34
CA CYS A 192 -1.17 9.17 4.23
C CYS A 192 -0.77 8.21 5.37
N GLY A 193 0.46 7.69 5.36
CA GLY A 193 1.00 6.73 6.32
C GLY A 193 0.61 5.26 6.07
N SER A 194 -0.61 5.01 5.61
CA SER A 194 -1.11 3.67 5.26
C SER A 194 -1.94 3.68 3.99
N LEU A 195 -1.95 2.56 3.28
CA LEU A 195 -2.77 2.36 2.08
C LEU A 195 -3.96 1.44 2.41
N SER A 196 -5.12 2.04 2.64
CA SER A 196 -6.37 1.34 2.90
C SER A 196 -7.55 2.20 2.47
N GLU A 197 -8.72 1.58 2.27
CA GLU A 197 -9.98 2.29 1.98
C GLU A 197 -10.25 3.43 2.99
N LYS A 198 -10.06 3.14 4.29
CA LYS A 198 -10.24 4.12 5.36
C LYS A 198 -9.28 5.29 5.20
N SER A 199 -7.99 5.01 4.94
CA SER A 199 -6.96 6.03 4.76
C SER A 199 -7.27 6.95 3.57
N VAL A 200 -7.63 6.37 2.43
CA VAL A 200 -8.01 7.11 1.22
C VAL A 200 -9.23 8.01 1.47
N ARG A 201 -10.26 7.50 2.17
CA ARG A 201 -11.44 8.28 2.52
C ARG A 201 -11.11 9.49 3.39
N MET A 202 -10.25 9.31 4.39
CA MET A 202 -9.89 10.38 5.32
C MET A 202 -8.97 11.43 4.69
N ASN A 203 -8.24 11.08 3.63
CA ASN A 203 -7.22 11.91 3.01
C ASN A 203 -7.55 12.33 1.57
N PHE A 204 -8.82 12.35 1.17
CA PHE A 204 -9.20 12.62 -0.23
C PHE A 204 -8.65 13.95 -0.76
N ALA A 205 -8.67 15.02 0.04
CA ALA A 205 -8.13 16.32 -0.35
C ALA A 205 -6.62 16.28 -0.64
N LEU A 206 -5.88 15.59 0.22
CA LEU A 206 -4.43 15.39 0.07
C LEU A 206 -4.10 14.55 -1.16
N ILE A 207 -4.85 13.47 -1.40
CA ILE A 207 -4.64 12.62 -2.58
C ILE A 207 -4.96 13.39 -3.85
N TYR A 208 -5.97 14.26 -3.84
CA TYR A 208 -6.26 15.13 -4.98
C TYR A 208 -5.15 16.11 -5.31
N GLU A 209 -4.61 16.78 -4.30
CA GLU A 209 -3.47 17.69 -4.44
C GLU A 209 -2.24 16.94 -4.98
N LEU A 210 -1.97 15.73 -4.47
CA LEU A 210 -0.90 14.87 -4.98
C LEU A 210 -1.09 14.53 -6.45
N LEU A 211 -2.31 14.14 -6.85
CA LEU A 211 -2.57 13.75 -8.22
C LEU A 211 -2.44 14.91 -9.22
N ASP A 212 -2.83 16.13 -8.82
CA ASP A 212 -2.69 17.35 -9.64
C ASP A 212 -1.22 17.70 -9.89
N GLU A 213 -0.35 17.48 -8.91
CA GLU A 213 1.10 17.71 -9.04
C GLU A 213 1.84 16.56 -9.73
N VAL A 214 1.33 15.32 -9.63
CA VAL A 214 1.97 14.12 -10.21
C VAL A 214 1.61 13.97 -11.69
N VAL A 215 0.38 14.29 -12.09
CA VAL A 215 -0.11 14.14 -13.47
C VAL A 215 -0.72 15.46 -13.95
N ASP A 216 -0.12 16.03 -14.98
CA ASP A 216 -0.67 17.21 -15.65
C ASP A 216 -1.11 16.84 -17.08
N ASN A 217 -2.41 17.03 -17.38
CA ASN A 217 -3.01 16.78 -18.69
C ASN A 217 -2.72 15.38 -19.29
N GLY A 218 -2.56 14.39 -18.42
CA GLY A 218 -2.26 13.00 -18.78
C GLY A 218 -0.78 12.66 -18.91
N TYR A 219 0.11 13.58 -18.57
CA TYR A 219 1.55 13.37 -18.53
C TYR A 219 2.04 13.24 -17.10
N ILE A 220 2.81 12.19 -16.81
CA ILE A 220 3.44 11.97 -15.51
C ILE A 220 4.60 12.98 -15.36
N GLN A 221 4.46 13.93 -14.45
CA GLN A 221 5.45 14.99 -14.23
C GLN A 221 6.56 14.53 -13.29
N THR A 222 6.19 14.15 -12.08
CA THR A 222 7.14 13.65 -11.07
C THR A 222 6.44 12.72 -10.09
N THR A 223 7.15 11.68 -9.67
CA THR A 223 6.72 10.76 -8.61
C THR A 223 7.65 10.80 -7.41
N SER A 224 8.52 11.81 -7.34
CA SER A 224 9.50 11.98 -6.27
C SER A 224 8.91 12.76 -5.10
N THR A 225 8.80 12.11 -3.95
CA THR A 225 8.35 12.73 -2.68
C THR A 225 9.17 13.98 -2.32
N ASP A 226 10.49 13.97 -2.57
CA ASP A 226 11.38 15.09 -2.25
C ASP A 226 11.08 16.35 -3.04
N ILE A 227 10.59 16.19 -4.26
CA ILE A 227 10.17 17.31 -5.11
C ILE A 227 8.77 17.75 -4.67
N LEU A 228 7.85 16.78 -4.56
CA LEU A 228 6.43 17.02 -4.28
C LEU A 228 6.17 17.69 -2.93
N LYS A 229 6.98 17.43 -1.89
CA LYS A 229 6.80 18.04 -0.55
C LYS A 229 6.81 19.57 -0.55
N ASN A 230 7.40 20.20 -1.57
CA ASN A 230 7.43 21.65 -1.71
C ASN A 230 6.15 22.21 -2.34
N PHE A 231 5.37 21.37 -3.02
CA PHE A 231 4.14 21.73 -3.73
C PHE A 231 2.89 21.33 -2.93
N ILE A 232 2.97 20.27 -2.13
CA ILE A 232 1.86 19.77 -1.31
C ILE A 232 1.73 20.53 0.02
N GLN A 233 0.55 21.08 0.28
CA GLN A 233 0.24 21.85 1.48
C GLN A 233 -0.70 21.14 2.44
N THR A 234 -1.54 20.22 1.95
CA THR A 234 -2.52 19.51 2.78
C THR A 234 -1.82 18.58 3.76
N GLU A 235 -2.23 18.62 5.03
CA GLU A 235 -1.71 17.71 6.05
C GLU A 235 -2.49 16.39 6.04
N ALA A 236 -1.79 15.29 6.33
CA ALA A 236 -2.38 13.98 6.42
C ALA A 236 -3.25 13.82 7.67
N VAL A 237 -4.46 13.33 7.48
CA VAL A 237 -5.37 12.95 8.56
C VAL A 237 -5.07 11.51 8.97
N THR A 238 -4.30 11.36 10.05
CA THR A 238 -4.00 10.05 10.64
C THR A 238 -5.07 9.64 11.62
N SER A 239 -5.62 8.43 11.49
CA SER A 239 -6.43 7.85 12.56
C SER A 239 -5.49 7.42 13.70
N LYS A 240 -5.54 8.10 14.85
CA LYS A 240 -4.85 7.61 16.05
C LYS A 240 -5.43 6.23 16.40
N PRO A 241 -4.64 5.15 16.44
CA PRO A 241 -5.12 3.92 17.06
C PRO A 241 -5.37 4.22 18.53
N PHE A 242 -6.52 3.77 19.04
CA PHE A 242 -6.83 3.86 20.47
C PHE A 242 -5.75 3.07 21.23
N SER A 243 -4.87 3.76 21.95
CA SER A 243 -3.85 3.12 22.77
C SER A 243 -4.20 3.36 24.23
N LEU A 244 -4.38 2.27 25.00
CA LEU A 244 -4.55 2.35 26.46
C LEU A 244 -3.37 3.05 27.15
N PHE A 245 -2.21 3.13 26.49
CA PHE A 245 -1.03 3.83 26.96
C PHE A 245 -1.11 5.36 26.83
N ASP A 246 -2.07 5.91 26.08
CA ASP A 246 -2.28 7.37 25.96
C ASP A 246 -2.96 7.96 27.23
N LEU A 247 -3.31 7.11 28.20
CA LEU A 247 -3.78 7.49 29.54
C LEU A 247 -2.64 7.84 30.50
N SER A 248 -1.39 7.97 30.04
CA SER A 248 -0.25 8.34 30.90
C SER A 248 -0.37 9.74 31.54
N ASN A 249 -1.39 10.52 31.17
CA ASN A 249 -1.74 11.78 31.87
C ASN A 249 -2.65 11.58 33.09
N VAL A 250 -3.10 10.35 33.36
CA VAL A 250 -3.70 9.97 34.65
C VAL A 250 -2.57 9.39 35.50
N GLY A 251 -1.96 10.25 36.31
CA GLY A 251 -0.85 9.87 37.19
C GLY A 251 -1.24 8.73 38.12
N LEU A 252 -0.87 7.50 37.77
CA LEU A 252 -0.90 6.35 38.66
C LEU A 252 0.54 5.94 38.95
N PHE A 253 0.93 6.15 40.20
CA PHE A 253 2.26 5.91 40.76
C PHE A 253 2.83 4.53 40.41
N GLY A 254 4.10 4.47 39.99
CA GLY A 254 4.97 3.33 40.30
C GLY A 254 5.36 2.34 39.20
N ALA A 255 5.11 2.59 37.91
CA ALA A 255 5.62 1.73 36.83
C ALA A 255 6.75 2.42 36.05
N GLU A 256 7.99 2.25 36.52
CA GLU A 256 9.18 2.46 35.68
C GLU A 256 9.16 1.44 34.55
N THR A 257 8.46 1.78 33.45
CA THR A 257 8.44 0.96 32.26
C THR A 257 9.77 1.11 31.55
N GLN A 258 10.56 0.04 31.60
CA GLN A 258 11.78 -0.12 30.82
C GLN A 258 11.55 0.42 29.41
N GLN A 259 12.35 1.41 29.00
CA GLN A 259 12.40 1.92 27.64
C GLN A 259 12.56 0.75 26.67
N SER A 260 11.46 0.33 26.06
CA SER A 260 11.44 -0.72 25.07
C SER A 260 12.35 -0.31 23.92
N LYS A 261 13.45 -1.04 23.72
CA LYS A 261 14.34 -0.95 22.54
C LYS A 261 13.65 -1.43 21.25
N VAL A 262 12.33 -1.40 21.19
CA VAL A 262 11.49 -1.88 20.08
C VAL A 262 10.53 -0.77 19.70
N ALA A 263 10.63 -0.28 18.46
CA ALA A 263 9.67 0.65 17.90
C ALA A 263 8.29 -0.01 17.80
N PRO A 264 7.21 0.72 18.12
CA PRO A 264 5.87 0.25 17.81
C PRO A 264 5.76 -0.11 16.32
N SER A 265 5.06 -1.20 15.97
CA SER A 265 4.88 -1.60 14.56
C SER A 265 4.22 -0.51 13.70
N ALA A 266 3.45 0.40 14.30
CA ALA A 266 2.83 1.54 13.65
C ALA A 266 3.81 2.69 13.33
N ALA A 267 5.03 2.68 13.90
CA ALA A 267 6.01 3.76 13.71
C ALA A 267 6.49 3.87 12.25
N ALA A 268 6.54 2.76 11.52
CA ALA A 268 6.85 2.73 10.08
C ALA A 268 5.65 3.17 9.20
N ALA A 269 4.44 3.22 9.75
CA ALA A 269 3.22 3.63 9.03
C ALA A 269 2.88 5.12 9.21
N ARG A 270 3.85 5.95 9.63
CA ARG A 270 3.63 7.40 9.78
C ARG A 270 3.77 8.12 8.43
N PRO A 271 2.93 9.14 8.16
CA PRO A 271 3.15 10.12 7.11
C PRO A 271 4.55 10.72 7.12
N ILE A 272 5.08 11.07 5.95
CA ILE A 272 6.35 11.79 5.81
C ILE A 272 6.20 13.25 6.24
N MET A 273 5.05 13.87 5.99
CA MET A 273 4.77 15.22 6.44
C MET A 273 4.41 15.21 7.94
N SER A 274 5.26 15.81 8.76
CA SER A 274 4.93 16.14 10.15
C SER A 274 3.89 17.27 10.16
N SER A 275 2.89 17.18 11.04
CA SER A 275 1.97 18.30 11.28
C SER A 275 2.76 19.54 11.68
N ARG A 276 2.40 20.72 11.15
CA ARG A 276 3.18 21.98 11.20
C ARG A 276 3.45 22.57 12.60
N GLY A 277 3.30 21.80 13.67
CA GLY A 277 3.68 22.15 15.04
C GLY A 277 4.79 21.28 15.65
N ASP A 278 5.18 20.17 15.02
CA ASP A 278 6.19 19.23 15.57
C ASP A 278 7.58 19.56 14.99
N GLN A 279 8.18 20.66 15.44
CA GLN A 279 9.51 21.14 14.99
C GLN A 279 10.69 20.28 15.47
N GLY A 280 10.50 18.96 15.57
CA GLY A 280 11.49 18.02 16.05
C GLY A 280 11.29 16.63 15.46
N GLY A 281 10.97 16.54 14.17
CA GLY A 281 10.85 15.25 13.48
C GLY A 281 12.04 14.35 13.79
N LYS A 282 11.79 13.27 14.53
CA LYS A 282 12.84 12.34 14.95
C LYS A 282 13.52 11.81 13.70
N SER A 283 14.85 11.93 13.64
CA SER A 283 15.67 11.42 12.56
C SER A 283 15.72 9.89 12.67
N GLU A 284 14.80 9.21 11.98
CA GLU A 284 14.64 7.76 12.06
C GLU A 284 14.74 7.12 10.68
N ILE A 285 15.36 5.95 10.65
CA ILE A 285 15.42 5.08 9.48
C ILE A 285 14.93 3.69 9.87
N PHE A 286 14.03 3.15 9.04
CA PHE A 286 13.53 1.79 9.15
C PHE A 286 14.03 0.99 7.97
N VAL A 287 14.61 -0.17 8.23
CA VAL A 287 15.05 -1.11 7.21
C VAL A 287 14.31 -2.42 7.43
N ASP A 288 13.45 -2.76 6.48
CA ASP A 288 12.71 -4.01 6.48
C ASP A 288 13.33 -4.96 5.45
N VAL A 289 13.75 -6.14 5.91
CA VAL A 289 14.05 -7.28 5.05
C VAL A 289 12.81 -8.15 5.02
N VAL A 290 12.13 -8.16 3.88
CA VAL A 290 10.88 -8.89 3.68
C VAL A 290 11.14 -10.00 2.67
N GLU A 291 10.91 -11.24 3.07
CA GLU A 291 11.01 -12.41 2.20
C GLU A 291 9.63 -13.05 1.98
N ARG A 292 9.46 -13.62 0.79
CA ARG A 292 8.30 -14.38 0.36
C ARG A 292 8.78 -15.70 -0.19
N MET A 293 8.31 -16.80 0.40
CA MET A 293 8.76 -18.13 0.01
C MET A 293 7.68 -18.92 -0.73
N SER A 294 8.11 -19.55 -1.82
CA SER A 294 7.32 -20.46 -2.64
C SER A 294 7.96 -21.84 -2.61
N VAL A 295 7.26 -22.82 -2.05
CA VAL A 295 7.77 -24.18 -1.79
C VAL A 295 6.78 -25.23 -2.27
N VAL A 296 7.31 -26.25 -2.93
CA VAL A 296 6.57 -27.47 -3.27
C VAL A 296 7.31 -28.68 -2.71
N ILE A 297 6.63 -29.44 -1.85
CA ILE A 297 7.14 -30.69 -1.27
C ILE A 297 6.33 -31.85 -1.85
N GLY A 298 7.03 -32.88 -2.32
CA GLY A 298 6.43 -34.11 -2.84
C GLY A 298 5.80 -34.96 -1.74
N SER A 299 4.97 -35.94 -2.10
CA SER A 299 4.31 -36.85 -1.15
C SER A 299 5.27 -37.76 -0.38
N ASN A 300 6.48 -37.95 -0.91
CA ASN A 300 7.58 -38.62 -0.23
C ASN A 300 8.34 -37.70 0.75
N GLY A 301 7.92 -36.44 0.92
CA GLY A 301 8.59 -35.44 1.75
C GLY A 301 9.82 -34.78 1.12
N VAL A 302 10.13 -35.08 -0.16
CA VAL A 302 11.26 -34.47 -0.88
C VAL A 302 10.90 -33.06 -1.33
N LEU A 303 11.79 -32.10 -1.10
CA LEU A 303 11.66 -30.74 -1.62
C LEU A 303 11.80 -30.77 -3.14
N MET A 304 10.71 -30.43 -3.86
CA MET A 304 10.69 -30.42 -5.32
C MET A 304 11.04 -29.06 -5.89
N LYS A 305 10.62 -27.99 -5.20
CA LYS A 305 10.85 -26.61 -5.61
C LYS A 305 10.94 -25.71 -4.39
N VAL A 306 11.89 -24.77 -4.42
CA VAL A 306 11.95 -23.66 -3.48
C VAL A 306 12.45 -22.41 -4.18
N ASP A 307 11.68 -21.33 -4.05
CA ASP A 307 12.08 -19.97 -4.42
C ASP A 307 11.85 -19.06 -3.23
N VAL A 308 12.78 -18.15 -2.97
CA VAL A 308 12.63 -17.08 -1.99
C VAL A 308 12.86 -15.74 -2.68
N GLU A 309 11.78 -15.00 -2.84
CA GLU A 309 11.82 -13.62 -3.30
C GLU A 309 11.94 -12.69 -2.10
N GLY A 310 13.03 -11.92 -2.04
CA GLY A 310 13.28 -11.00 -0.96
C GLY A 310 13.44 -9.56 -1.43
N GLN A 311 13.15 -8.63 -0.53
CA GLN A 311 13.28 -7.20 -0.77
C GLN A 311 13.82 -6.52 0.48
N ILE A 312 14.75 -5.59 0.28
CA ILE A 312 15.18 -4.65 1.31
C ILE A 312 14.44 -3.35 1.06
N ARG A 313 13.59 -2.96 2.02
CA ARG A 313 12.84 -1.71 2.01
C ARG A 313 13.42 -0.77 3.04
N VAL A 314 13.68 0.46 2.63
CA VAL A 314 14.16 1.52 3.51
C VAL A 314 13.09 2.59 3.58
N LYS A 315 12.62 2.89 4.79
CA LYS A 315 11.80 4.07 5.03
C LYS A 315 12.60 5.11 5.79
N CYS A 316 12.87 6.23 5.11
CA CYS A 316 13.68 7.31 5.65
C CYS A 316 12.80 8.51 5.99
N TYR A 317 12.89 9.01 7.23
CA TYR A 317 12.27 10.27 7.63
C TYR A 317 13.24 11.46 7.58
N MET A 318 14.50 11.24 7.18
CA MET A 318 15.55 12.26 7.11
C MET A 318 15.72 12.80 5.69
N PRO A 319 15.99 14.11 5.51
CA PRO A 319 16.09 14.76 4.20
C PRO A 319 17.33 14.38 3.37
N SER A 320 18.32 13.70 3.94
CA SER A 320 19.40 13.05 3.20
C SER A 320 20.11 12.03 4.09
N CYS A 321 20.29 10.80 3.64
CA CYS A 321 21.17 9.86 4.33
C CYS A 321 21.94 8.99 3.33
N LEU A 322 23.15 8.59 3.70
CA LEU A 322 23.93 7.54 3.04
C LEU A 322 23.85 6.29 3.93
N GLY A 323 23.08 5.28 3.51
CA GLY A 323 22.93 3.99 4.21
C GLY A 323 23.87 2.91 3.66
N TYR A 324 24.37 2.00 4.52
CA TYR A 324 25.35 0.94 4.22
C TYR A 324 24.69 -0.45 4.24
N GLY A 325 25.31 -1.43 3.55
CA GLY A 325 24.72 -2.74 3.30
C GLY A 325 25.35 -3.96 3.97
N ALA A 326 24.58 -5.03 3.87
CA ALA A 326 24.83 -6.40 4.30
C ALA A 326 25.68 -7.16 3.29
N ALA A 327 26.59 -8.02 3.76
CA ALA A 327 27.21 -9.03 2.91
C ALA A 327 26.18 -10.15 2.62
N VAL A 328 25.81 -10.34 1.35
CA VAL A 328 24.84 -11.36 0.95
C VAL A 328 25.38 -12.18 -0.22
N ARG A 329 25.16 -13.49 -0.17
CA ARG A 329 25.18 -14.38 -1.34
C ARG A 329 23.74 -14.52 -1.80
N VAL A 330 23.40 -13.90 -2.91
CA VAL A 330 22.11 -14.12 -3.59
C VAL A 330 22.39 -14.26 -5.07
N ASP A 331 21.60 -15.08 -5.75
CA ASP A 331 21.83 -15.48 -7.14
C ASP A 331 21.51 -14.33 -8.09
N GLU A 332 20.34 -13.72 -7.92
CA GLU A 332 19.88 -12.60 -8.74
C GLU A 332 19.51 -11.41 -7.86
N CYS A 333 19.98 -10.21 -8.23
CA CYS A 333 19.72 -8.97 -7.51
C CYS A 333 19.33 -7.85 -8.49
N SER A 334 18.32 -7.07 -8.13
CA SER A 334 18.00 -5.79 -8.76
C SER A 334 18.13 -4.67 -7.73
N PHE A 335 18.51 -3.48 -8.20
CA PHE A 335 18.82 -2.35 -7.33
C PHE A 335 18.02 -1.12 -7.72
N HIS A 336 17.66 -0.32 -6.71
CA HIS A 336 17.12 1.01 -6.94
C HIS A 336 18.19 1.93 -7.56
N GLN A 337 17.79 2.87 -8.40
CA GLN A 337 18.69 3.85 -9.03
C GLN A 337 19.54 4.68 -8.04
N ALA A 338 19.11 4.76 -6.78
CA ALA A 338 19.84 5.47 -5.73
C ALA A 338 21.00 4.65 -5.12
N VAL A 339 21.17 3.39 -5.53
CA VAL A 339 22.23 2.50 -5.07
C VAL A 339 23.49 2.74 -5.89
N LYS A 340 24.63 2.94 -5.23
CA LYS A 340 25.95 2.96 -5.87
C LYS A 340 26.47 1.53 -6.02
N LEU A 341 26.51 1.05 -7.26
CA LEU A 341 26.87 -0.34 -7.56
C LEU A 341 28.35 -0.66 -7.35
N ASP A 342 29.25 0.32 -7.51
CA ASP A 342 30.71 0.14 -7.39
C ASP A 342 31.13 -0.53 -6.07
N GLU A 343 30.51 -0.12 -4.94
CA GLU A 343 30.80 -0.68 -3.61
C GLU A 343 30.11 -2.04 -3.39
N PHE A 344 29.00 -2.28 -4.08
CA PHE A 344 28.30 -3.56 -4.00
C PHE A 344 29.08 -4.67 -4.70
N ASP A 345 29.63 -4.41 -5.88
CA ASP A 345 30.35 -5.42 -6.65
C ASP A 345 31.65 -5.85 -5.96
N GLN A 346 32.37 -4.91 -5.33
CA GLN A 346 33.67 -5.17 -4.70
C GLN A 346 33.55 -5.69 -3.26
N HIS A 347 32.60 -5.16 -2.49
CA HIS A 347 32.56 -5.37 -1.04
C HIS A 347 31.21 -5.94 -0.56
N ARG A 348 30.24 -6.13 -1.47
CA ARG A 348 28.85 -6.44 -1.14
C ARG A 348 28.28 -5.41 -0.15
N ILE A 349 28.64 -4.14 -0.34
CA ILE A 349 28.12 -3.03 0.47
C ILE A 349 27.08 -2.28 -0.35
N LEU A 350 25.82 -2.36 0.08
CA LEU A 350 24.73 -1.56 -0.46
C LEU A 350 24.85 -0.11 0.04
N LYS A 351 25.37 0.79 -0.80
CA LYS A 351 25.44 2.23 -0.50
C LYS A 351 24.30 2.97 -1.18
N VAL A 352 23.42 3.59 -0.40
CA VAL A 352 22.19 4.22 -0.93
C VAL A 352 22.05 5.65 -0.42
N CYS A 353 21.61 6.54 -1.30
CA CYS A 353 21.10 7.87 -0.92
C CYS A 353 19.56 7.89 -0.97
N PRO A 354 18.81 7.28 -0.02
CA PRO A 354 17.36 7.29 -0.12
C PRO A 354 16.82 8.71 0.10
N SER A 355 15.87 9.08 -0.75
CA SER A 355 14.95 10.19 -0.54
C SER A 355 14.08 9.94 0.69
N GLN A 356 13.37 10.98 1.16
CA GLN A 356 12.37 10.78 2.21
C GLN A 356 11.24 9.88 1.70
N GLY A 357 10.85 8.90 2.51
CA GLY A 357 9.81 7.93 2.20
C GLY A 357 10.28 6.49 2.11
N GLU A 358 9.38 5.63 1.63
CA GLU A 358 9.61 4.19 1.51
C GLU A 358 10.16 3.86 0.12
N HIS A 359 11.36 3.26 0.09
CA HIS A 359 12.02 2.82 -1.13
C HIS A 359 12.41 1.36 -1.03
N VAL A 360 12.05 0.56 -2.03
CA VAL A 360 12.66 -0.76 -2.23
C VAL A 360 14.04 -0.53 -2.80
N VAL A 361 15.08 -0.71 -1.98
CA VAL A 361 16.48 -0.40 -2.38
C VAL A 361 17.14 -1.56 -3.10
N MET A 362 16.71 -2.78 -2.81
CA MET A 362 17.24 -4.01 -3.41
C MET A 362 16.12 -5.04 -3.44
N GLN A 363 16.00 -5.77 -4.54
CA GLN A 363 15.23 -7.00 -4.62
C GLN A 363 16.19 -8.13 -4.97
N TYR A 364 15.88 -9.33 -4.49
CA TYR A 364 16.75 -10.47 -4.67
C TYR A 364 15.94 -11.75 -4.76
N LEU A 365 16.46 -12.72 -5.49
CA LEU A 365 15.86 -14.04 -5.65
C LEU A 365 16.91 -15.11 -5.33
N LEU A 366 16.51 -16.04 -4.47
CA LEU A 366 17.24 -17.28 -4.22
C LEU A 366 16.38 -18.44 -4.74
N SER A 367 16.94 -19.25 -5.63
CA SER A 367 16.24 -20.39 -6.23
C SER A 367 16.95 -21.70 -5.91
N ASP A 368 16.17 -22.78 -5.86
CA ASP A 368 16.57 -24.19 -5.76
C ASP A 368 17.25 -24.64 -4.46
N GLU A 369 18.16 -23.85 -3.87
CA GLU A 369 18.92 -24.24 -2.67
C GLU A 369 18.70 -23.28 -1.50
N LEU A 370 18.00 -23.77 -0.46
CA LEU A 370 17.94 -23.07 0.82
C LEU A 370 19.18 -23.36 1.69
N PRO A 371 19.71 -22.36 2.41
CA PRO A 371 20.74 -22.56 3.42
C PRO A 371 20.31 -23.45 4.59
N SER A 372 19.00 -23.54 4.84
CA SER A 372 18.39 -24.33 5.91
C SER A 372 17.16 -25.07 5.43
N ALA A 373 16.81 -26.17 6.10
CA ALA A 373 15.58 -26.91 5.77
C ALA A 373 14.33 -26.00 5.82
N PRO A 374 13.29 -26.30 5.03
CA PRO A 374 12.02 -25.58 5.07
C PRO A 374 11.42 -25.54 6.50
N PRO A 375 10.67 -24.47 6.84
CA PRO A 375 10.20 -24.23 8.21
C PRO A 375 9.21 -25.26 8.73
N PHE A 376 8.53 -26.00 7.84
CA PHE A 376 7.50 -26.97 8.23
C PHE A 376 7.64 -28.30 7.51
N ARG A 377 7.46 -29.38 8.27
CA ARG A 377 7.29 -30.74 7.74
C ARG A 377 5.97 -31.33 8.20
N LEU A 378 5.21 -31.88 7.25
CA LEU A 378 3.93 -32.54 7.49
C LEU A 378 4.10 -34.05 7.37
N PHE A 379 3.51 -34.77 8.32
CA PHE A 379 3.37 -36.22 8.30
C PHE A 379 1.88 -36.53 8.25
N PRO A 380 1.30 -36.70 7.05
CA PRO A 380 -0.12 -36.98 6.88
C PRO A 380 -0.39 -38.49 6.93
N THR A 381 -1.58 -38.87 7.38
CA THR A 381 -2.12 -40.22 7.24
C THR A 381 -3.60 -40.10 6.92
N ILE A 382 -4.00 -40.64 5.75
CA ILE A 382 -5.34 -40.49 5.20
C ILE A 382 -5.94 -41.88 5.06
N GLU A 383 -7.02 -42.14 5.78
CA GLU A 383 -7.62 -43.45 5.88
C GLU A 383 -9.15 -43.36 5.75
N ARG A 384 -9.77 -44.50 5.45
CA ARG A 384 -11.21 -44.68 5.53
C ARG A 384 -11.52 -45.52 6.76
N ASP A 385 -12.36 -44.97 7.64
CA ASP A 385 -12.89 -45.72 8.78
C ASP A 385 -13.90 -46.78 8.32
N ASN A 386 -14.11 -47.82 9.15
CA ASN A 386 -15.11 -48.87 8.95
C ASN A 386 -16.53 -48.30 8.78
N GLY A 387 -16.82 -47.15 9.39
CA GLY A 387 -18.07 -46.40 9.23
C GLY A 387 -18.19 -45.60 7.92
N GLY A 388 -17.23 -45.70 7.00
CA GLY A 388 -17.25 -44.95 5.73
C GLY A 388 -16.86 -43.47 5.86
N ARG A 389 -16.30 -43.06 6.99
CA ARG A 389 -15.79 -41.69 7.21
C ARG A 389 -14.37 -41.55 6.68
N LEU A 390 -14.03 -40.34 6.24
CA LEU A 390 -12.66 -39.96 5.90
C LEU A 390 -11.94 -39.54 7.18
N LEU A 391 -10.84 -40.22 7.50
CA LEU A 391 -9.95 -39.89 8.62
C LEU A 391 -8.69 -39.25 8.06
N MET A 392 -8.37 -38.04 8.53
CA MET A 392 -7.11 -37.37 8.22
C MET A 392 -6.37 -37.08 9.52
N TYR A 393 -5.33 -37.85 9.79
CA TYR A 393 -4.39 -37.55 10.87
C TYR A 393 -3.23 -36.74 10.31
N LEU A 394 -3.11 -35.50 10.76
CA LEU A 394 -2.06 -34.58 10.33
C LEU A 394 -1.15 -34.28 11.51
N LYS A 395 0.13 -34.58 11.36
CA LYS A 395 1.16 -34.19 12.31
C LYS A 395 2.09 -33.18 11.65
N LEU A 396 2.03 -31.93 12.11
CA LEU A 396 2.85 -30.83 11.60
C LEU A 396 3.99 -30.56 12.58
N ARG A 397 5.21 -30.43 12.06
CA ARG A 397 6.41 -30.09 12.81
C ARG A 397 6.94 -28.73 12.35
N CYS A 398 7.28 -27.87 13.30
CA CYS A 398 7.93 -26.58 13.06
C CYS A 398 9.44 -26.75 13.23
N ASP A 399 10.20 -26.71 12.14
CA ASP A 399 11.65 -26.91 12.12
C ASP A 399 12.47 -25.62 12.27
N LEU A 400 11.79 -24.53 12.64
CA LEU A 400 12.46 -23.31 13.03
C LEU A 400 13.31 -23.50 14.31
N PRO A 401 14.35 -22.68 14.52
CA PRO A 401 15.12 -22.70 15.75
C PRO A 401 14.23 -22.55 17.01
N PRO A 402 14.51 -23.25 18.13
CA PRO A 402 13.65 -23.23 19.33
C PRO A 402 13.40 -21.85 19.95
N LYS A 403 14.26 -20.85 19.68
CA LYS A 403 14.11 -19.46 20.15
C LYS A 403 13.15 -18.63 19.29
N SER A 404 12.68 -19.19 18.17
CA SER A 404 11.80 -18.52 17.22
C SER A 404 10.40 -19.14 17.26
N SER A 405 9.45 -18.49 16.59
CA SER A 405 8.08 -19.01 16.46
C SER A 405 7.50 -18.50 15.16
N ALA A 406 6.71 -19.34 14.50
CA ALA A 406 5.81 -18.87 13.46
C ALA A 406 4.52 -18.34 14.10
N ILE A 407 3.87 -17.42 13.43
CA ILE A 407 2.57 -16.86 13.83
C ILE A 407 1.59 -16.94 12.67
N ASN A 408 0.30 -16.92 13.00
CA ASN A 408 -0.79 -16.95 12.02
C ASN A 408 -0.63 -18.11 11.03
N VAL A 409 -0.25 -19.29 11.53
CA VAL A 409 -0.08 -20.47 10.68
C VAL A 409 -1.47 -21.02 10.38
N SER A 410 -1.82 -21.14 9.11
CA SER A 410 -3.07 -21.72 8.64
C SER A 410 -2.75 -22.85 7.67
N VAL A 411 -3.29 -24.04 7.96
CA VAL A 411 -3.13 -25.25 7.13
C VAL A 411 -4.45 -25.48 6.41
N THR A 412 -4.43 -25.47 5.08
CA THR A 412 -5.60 -25.70 4.25
C THR A 412 -5.48 -27.07 3.58
N VAL A 413 -6.43 -27.96 3.85
CA VAL A 413 -6.51 -29.28 3.24
C VAL A 413 -7.77 -29.37 2.39
N PRO A 414 -7.66 -29.37 1.05
CA PRO A 414 -8.78 -29.70 0.16
C PRO A 414 -9.36 -31.07 0.51
N VAL A 415 -10.69 -31.17 0.52
CA VAL A 415 -11.42 -32.40 0.88
C VAL A 415 -12.48 -32.72 -0.17
N PRO A 416 -13.03 -33.95 -0.18
CA PRO A 416 -13.96 -34.36 -1.23
C PRO A 416 -15.22 -33.50 -1.26
N LYS A 417 -15.77 -33.26 -2.46
CA LYS A 417 -16.94 -32.37 -2.67
C LYS A 417 -18.17 -32.74 -1.84
N GLY A 418 -18.32 -34.02 -1.46
CA GLY A 418 -19.42 -34.53 -0.65
C GLY A 418 -19.24 -34.39 0.86
N SER A 419 -18.24 -33.67 1.34
CA SER A 419 -17.99 -33.51 2.78
C SER A 419 -19.10 -32.70 3.46
N LEU A 420 -19.79 -33.30 4.42
CA LEU A 420 -20.95 -32.68 5.09
C LEU A 420 -20.61 -32.09 6.46
N SER A 421 -19.80 -32.80 7.24
CA SER A 421 -19.49 -32.43 8.63
C SER A 421 -18.04 -32.74 8.97
N LEU A 422 -17.52 -32.04 9.98
CA LEU A 422 -16.16 -32.19 10.51
C LEU A 422 -16.22 -32.38 12.03
N SER A 423 -15.66 -33.49 12.50
CA SER A 423 -15.28 -33.68 13.89
C SER A 423 -13.75 -33.60 14.00
N GLN A 424 -13.24 -32.96 15.06
CA GLN A 424 -11.81 -32.68 15.23
C GLN A 424 -11.31 -33.06 16.61
N GLU A 425 -10.08 -33.57 16.67
CA GLU A 425 -9.31 -33.74 17.90
C GLU A 425 -7.96 -33.05 17.71
N LEU A 426 -7.74 -31.96 18.46
CA LEU A 426 -6.55 -31.12 18.36
C LEU A 426 -5.62 -31.35 19.54
N SER A 427 -4.32 -31.30 19.28
CA SER A 427 -3.27 -31.49 20.31
C SER A 427 -3.16 -30.34 21.32
N SER A 428 -3.69 -29.16 21.02
CA SER A 428 -3.69 -28.02 21.96
C SER A 428 -4.94 -27.14 21.81
N PRO A 429 -5.38 -26.45 22.88
CA PRO A 429 -6.66 -25.71 22.90
C PRO A 429 -6.64 -24.41 22.08
N ASP A 430 -5.47 -23.83 21.83
CA ASP A 430 -5.35 -22.58 21.06
C ASP A 430 -5.54 -22.77 19.55
N GLN A 431 -5.61 -24.02 19.09
CA GLN A 431 -5.84 -24.37 17.70
C GLN A 431 -7.34 -24.37 17.39
N LYS A 432 -7.68 -24.06 16.15
CA LYS A 432 -9.06 -24.17 15.66
C LYS A 432 -9.04 -24.83 14.30
N ALA A 433 -10.00 -25.70 14.02
CA ALA A 433 -10.26 -26.12 12.65
C ALA A 433 -11.73 -26.06 12.30
N GLU A 434 -11.99 -25.76 11.03
CA GLU A 434 -13.33 -25.66 10.46
C GLU A 434 -13.35 -26.19 9.03
N LEU A 435 -14.48 -26.78 8.65
CA LEU A 435 -14.76 -27.16 7.27
C LEU A 435 -15.44 -25.97 6.59
N ARG A 436 -14.79 -25.41 5.56
CA ARG A 436 -15.38 -24.34 4.74
C ARG A 436 -15.95 -24.93 3.46
N ALA A 437 -17.27 -24.84 3.30
CA ALA A 437 -17.98 -25.38 2.14
C ALA A 437 -17.66 -24.60 0.86
N GLU A 438 -17.38 -23.30 0.97
CA GLU A 438 -17.06 -22.43 -0.16
C GLU A 438 -15.74 -22.83 -0.82
N THR A 439 -14.71 -23.08 0.00
CA THR A 439 -13.38 -23.49 -0.47
C THR A 439 -13.21 -25.01 -0.57
N ARG A 440 -14.21 -25.79 -0.11
CA ARG A 440 -14.18 -27.26 -0.01
C ARG A 440 -12.90 -27.76 0.66
N ALA A 441 -12.57 -27.15 1.79
CA ALA A 441 -11.33 -27.43 2.49
C ALA A 441 -11.53 -27.37 4.01
N VAL A 442 -10.74 -28.18 4.72
CA VAL A 442 -10.53 -28.03 6.16
C VAL A 442 -9.45 -26.98 6.36
N HIS A 443 -9.76 -25.95 7.13
CA HIS A 443 -8.81 -24.92 7.55
C HIS A 443 -8.44 -25.18 9.00
N TRP A 444 -7.15 -25.35 9.29
CA TRP A 444 -6.60 -25.55 10.62
C TRP A 444 -5.69 -24.39 10.99
N ASP A 445 -6.17 -23.55 11.89
CA ASP A 445 -5.51 -22.33 12.34
C ASP A 445 -4.75 -22.56 13.64
N ILE A 446 -3.48 -22.16 13.62
CA ILE A 446 -2.51 -22.25 14.70
C ILE A 446 -1.96 -20.83 14.92
N PRO A 447 -2.49 -20.07 15.91
CA PRO A 447 -2.12 -18.66 16.11
C PRO A 447 -0.61 -18.46 16.34
N ARG A 448 0.02 -19.41 17.04
CA ARG A 448 1.45 -19.39 17.34
C ARG A 448 2.01 -20.80 17.35
N PHE A 449 3.11 -21.01 16.62
CA PHE A 449 3.78 -22.30 16.51
C PHE A 449 5.27 -22.15 16.89
N PRO A 450 5.66 -22.56 18.11
CA PRO A 450 7.05 -22.53 18.57
C PRO A 450 7.99 -23.38 17.69
N GLY A 451 9.21 -22.90 17.44
CA GLY A 451 10.24 -23.66 16.76
C GLY A 451 10.63 -24.93 17.53
N GLY A 452 10.86 -26.02 16.82
CA GLY A 452 11.15 -27.35 17.38
C GLY A 452 9.94 -28.10 17.93
N ALA A 453 8.76 -27.46 17.99
CA ALA A 453 7.54 -28.12 18.46
C ALA A 453 6.87 -28.95 17.35
N GLN A 454 5.95 -29.82 17.77
CA GLN A 454 5.08 -30.59 16.90
C GLN A 454 3.65 -30.48 17.40
N LEU A 455 2.71 -30.33 16.48
CA LEU A 455 1.28 -30.32 16.75
C LEU A 455 0.62 -31.38 15.86
N SER A 456 -0.39 -32.05 16.39
CA SER A 456 -1.21 -33.00 15.64
C SER A 456 -2.68 -32.63 15.68
N ALA A 457 -3.39 -32.96 14.61
CA ALA A 457 -4.83 -32.86 14.48
C ALA A 457 -5.38 -34.13 13.83
N LEU A 458 -6.48 -34.66 14.36
CA LEU A 458 -7.26 -35.72 13.74
C LEU A 458 -8.59 -35.13 13.26
N PHE A 459 -8.82 -35.17 11.95
CA PHE A 459 -10.06 -34.75 11.33
C PHE A 459 -10.87 -35.97 10.88
N LYS A 460 -12.14 -36.02 11.29
CA LYS A 460 -13.08 -37.07 10.92
C LYS A 460 -14.19 -36.41 10.10
N LEU A 461 -14.23 -36.69 8.80
CA LEU A 461 -15.21 -36.12 7.88
C LEU A 461 -16.25 -37.15 7.48
N GLU A 462 -17.50 -36.72 7.49
CA GLU A 462 -18.61 -37.50 6.93
C GLU A 462 -18.75 -37.18 5.44
N VAL A 463 -18.53 -38.21 4.62
CA VAL A 463 -18.62 -38.12 3.16
C VAL A 463 -19.54 -39.25 2.67
N PRO A 464 -20.81 -38.96 2.32
CA PRO A 464 -21.72 -39.98 1.81
C PRO A 464 -21.14 -40.64 0.56
N GLY A 465 -21.14 -41.98 0.53
CA GLY A 465 -20.63 -42.73 -0.61
C GLY A 465 -19.12 -42.59 -0.83
N LEU A 466 -18.33 -42.36 0.24
CA LEU A 466 -16.87 -42.25 0.18
C LEU A 466 -16.27 -43.40 -0.65
N SER A 467 -15.73 -43.04 -1.81
CA SER A 467 -15.15 -43.97 -2.78
C SER A 467 -13.63 -43.78 -2.87
N SER A 468 -12.92 -44.71 -3.51
CA SER A 468 -11.49 -44.53 -3.79
C SER A 468 -11.23 -43.29 -4.66
N ALA A 469 -12.15 -42.93 -5.56
CA ALA A 469 -12.04 -41.70 -6.36
C ALA A 469 -12.17 -40.44 -5.48
N SER A 470 -13.07 -40.47 -4.49
CA SER A 470 -13.21 -39.38 -3.53
C SER A 470 -11.93 -39.16 -2.72
N MET A 471 -11.23 -40.23 -2.34
CA MET A 471 -9.95 -40.13 -1.60
C MET A 471 -8.87 -39.38 -2.40
N MET A 472 -8.90 -39.45 -3.74
CA MET A 472 -7.96 -38.74 -4.61
C MET A 472 -8.23 -37.22 -4.68
N GLU A 473 -9.36 -36.75 -4.15
CA GLU A 473 -9.66 -35.31 -4.04
C GLU A 473 -9.01 -34.66 -2.81
N VAL A 474 -8.39 -35.44 -1.91
CA VAL A 474 -7.75 -34.89 -0.71
C VAL A 474 -6.39 -34.31 -1.05
N GLY A 475 -6.15 -33.07 -0.63
CA GLY A 475 -4.88 -32.38 -0.86
C GLY A 475 -4.76 -31.71 -2.24
N PRO A 476 -3.58 -31.17 -2.60
CA PRO A 476 -2.40 -31.03 -1.74
C PRO A 476 -2.65 -30.07 -0.57
N VAL A 477 -1.86 -30.18 0.50
CA VAL A 477 -1.99 -29.33 1.68
C VAL A 477 -1.28 -27.99 1.44
N GLY A 478 -2.01 -26.90 1.59
CA GLY A 478 -1.47 -25.54 1.58
C GLY A 478 -1.13 -25.04 2.98
N LEU A 479 -0.05 -24.27 3.13
CA LEU A 479 0.29 -23.56 4.35
C LEU A 479 0.41 -22.06 4.09
N SER A 480 -0.19 -21.27 4.98
CA SER A 480 0.00 -19.83 5.07
C SER A 480 0.57 -19.47 6.44
N PHE A 481 1.60 -18.62 6.53
CA PHE A 481 2.26 -18.27 7.79
C PHE A 481 3.11 -17.00 7.71
N GLU A 482 3.48 -16.48 8.89
CA GLU A 482 4.46 -15.42 9.06
C GLU A 482 5.58 -15.85 10.02
N LEU A 483 6.83 -15.59 9.64
CA LEU A 483 8.04 -15.86 10.41
C LEU A 483 8.68 -14.53 10.84
N PRO A 484 8.34 -14.00 12.03
CA PRO A 484 8.94 -12.77 12.53
C PRO A 484 10.40 -13.00 12.93
N LYS A 485 11.27 -12.02 12.65
CA LYS A 485 12.70 -12.03 12.99
C LYS A 485 13.48 -13.18 12.32
N TYR A 486 12.99 -13.67 11.17
CA TYR A 486 13.58 -14.78 10.43
C TYR A 486 13.68 -14.45 8.94
N THR A 487 14.75 -14.93 8.31
CA THR A 487 15.01 -14.92 6.86
C THR A 487 15.41 -16.32 6.44
N CYS A 488 14.71 -16.88 5.46
CA CYS A 488 15.02 -18.17 4.85
C CYS A 488 16.32 -18.15 4.06
N THR A 489 16.70 -17.01 3.46
CA THR A 489 17.98 -16.88 2.72
C THR A 489 19.20 -16.74 3.65
N GLY A 490 18.97 -16.53 4.95
CA GLY A 490 20.03 -16.19 5.91
C GLY A 490 20.58 -14.77 5.77
N LEU A 491 19.96 -13.90 4.96
CA LEU A 491 20.36 -12.51 4.83
C LEU A 491 20.29 -11.77 6.17
N GLN A 492 21.42 -11.21 6.59
CA GLN A 492 21.50 -10.40 7.80
C GLN A 492 22.23 -9.08 7.56
N ILE A 493 21.60 -7.98 7.98
CA ILE A 493 22.23 -6.66 8.01
C ILE A 493 23.23 -6.61 9.16
N ARG A 494 24.52 -6.72 8.80
CA ARG A 494 25.63 -6.72 9.77
C ARG A 494 25.82 -5.37 10.46
N PHE A 495 25.70 -4.29 9.69
CA PHE A 495 25.83 -2.93 10.19
C PHE A 495 24.96 -1.98 9.36
N LEU A 496 24.38 -0.98 10.03
CA LEU A 496 23.71 0.15 9.38
C LEU A 496 24.39 1.43 9.86
N ARG A 497 25.07 2.12 8.96
CA ARG A 497 25.73 3.41 9.23
C ARG A 497 25.01 4.52 8.45
N LEU A 498 25.04 5.73 9.00
CA LEU A 498 24.45 6.93 8.40
C LEU A 498 25.58 7.94 8.20
N THR A 499 25.60 8.64 7.06
CA THR A 499 26.58 9.68 6.76
C THR A 499 25.88 10.88 6.10
N PRO A 500 26.18 12.14 6.50
CA PRO A 500 27.10 12.55 7.57
C PRO A 500 26.63 12.09 8.95
N VAL A 501 27.59 11.92 9.87
CA VAL A 501 27.25 11.63 11.28
C VAL A 501 26.59 12.88 11.84
N GLN A 502 25.26 12.92 11.86
CA GLN A 502 24.53 14.00 12.49
C GLN A 502 24.83 13.99 14.00
N ALA A 503 25.00 15.17 14.60
CA ALA A 503 25.33 15.33 16.02
C ALA A 503 24.19 14.91 16.98
N GLY A 504 23.07 14.40 16.46
CA GLY A 504 21.92 13.89 17.21
C GLY A 504 21.76 12.37 17.14
N SER A 505 20.98 11.82 18.07
CA SER A 505 20.66 10.38 18.11
C SER A 505 19.71 10.00 16.97
N SER A 506 20.25 9.70 15.79
CA SER A 506 19.47 9.07 14.72
C SER A 506 19.08 7.64 15.14
N GLN A 507 17.77 7.35 15.19
CA GLN A 507 17.28 6.03 15.56
C GLN A 507 17.27 5.11 14.33
N ARG A 508 17.70 3.87 14.54
CA ARG A 508 17.89 2.88 13.48
C ARG A 508 17.09 1.64 13.83
N TRP A 509 16.22 1.23 12.93
CA TRP A 509 15.37 0.07 13.12
C TRP A 509 15.63 -0.91 11.98
N VAL A 510 15.86 -2.18 12.35
CA VAL A 510 15.94 -3.27 11.39
C VAL A 510 14.92 -4.33 11.77
N ARG A 511 14.12 -4.75 10.80
CA ARG A 511 13.12 -5.81 10.96
C ARG A 511 13.34 -6.85 9.87
N TYR A 512 13.19 -8.11 10.27
CA TYR A 512 13.22 -9.26 9.36
C TYR A 512 11.87 -9.95 9.45
N VAL A 513 11.28 -10.27 8.31
CA VAL A 513 10.04 -11.03 8.24
C VAL A 513 10.03 -11.89 6.99
N THR A 514 9.65 -13.16 7.14
CA THR A 514 9.37 -14.04 6.00
C THR A 514 7.91 -14.42 6.01
N HIS A 515 7.27 -14.32 4.84
CA HIS A 515 5.90 -14.79 4.62
C HIS A 515 5.90 -15.99 3.68
N SER A 516 4.94 -16.88 3.85
CA SER A 516 4.57 -17.82 2.79
C SER A 516 3.90 -17.06 1.64
N ASP A 517 4.31 -17.35 0.40
CA ASP A 517 3.58 -16.92 -0.80
C ASP A 517 2.78 -18.10 -1.36
N SER A 518 3.45 -19.23 -1.60
CA SER A 518 2.82 -20.51 -1.92
C SER A 518 3.57 -21.65 -1.26
N TYR A 519 3.03 -22.27 -0.21
CA TYR A 519 3.67 -23.39 0.46
C TYR A 519 2.79 -24.63 0.35
N THR A 520 3.16 -25.54 -0.55
CA THR A 520 2.33 -26.70 -0.92
C THR A 520 3.04 -28.01 -0.59
N ILE A 521 2.35 -28.91 0.11
CA ILE A 521 2.80 -30.27 0.42
C ILE A 521 1.84 -31.25 -0.24
N ARG A 522 2.33 -32.04 -1.19
CA ARG A 522 1.55 -33.13 -1.79
C ARG A 522 1.40 -34.24 -0.76
N ILE A 523 0.23 -34.86 -0.69
CA ILE A 523 -0.12 -35.91 0.27
C ILE A 523 -0.71 -37.12 -0.43
#